data_AF-A0A8J5KC51-F1
#
_entry.id   AF-A0A8J5KC51-F1
#
_cell.length_a   1.000
_cell.length_b   1.000
_cell.length_c   1.000
_cell.angle_alpha   90.00
_cell.angle_beta   90.00
_cell.angle_gamma   90.00
#
_symmetry.space_group_name_H-M   'P 1'
#
loop_
_entity.id
_entity.type
_entity.pdbx_description
1 polymer ?
#
loop_
_entity_poly.entity_id
_entity_poly.type
_entity_poly.pdbx_seq_one_letter_code
_entity_poly.pdbx_strand_id
1 'polypeptide(L)'
;MPLRPLDNALPSAEQPKKVAKVAASPSLSAKKAAAALAAASRVNDENTPNPPPPEQSVEYVPSEDLAALMDPESKIVVLLDELSSKDWIRGCEALNDLRRMALHHSSLLLPILGNATTVITKAMKSPRSALCKTSIMASADIFQSFGALLLSSTEDNAFDQLLLQLLLKASQDKKFVCEEAEKALEKMAMCMPPLPLLKKLQSCVNHANLRVRAKAAISMSKCISKMDIEVMTEFGIATLLRVAAELLNDRLPEAREAARAIIITLQGEFSKTNNNLKDDKESSASEAWQDFCFVNLPPIAAQSVAKIISL
;
A
#
# COMPACT_ATOMS: atom_id res chain seq x y z
N MET A 1 17.76 8.16 70.36
CA MET A 1 17.88 9.38 69.53
C MET A 1 18.35 8.98 68.13
N PRO A 2 17.66 9.39 67.07
CA PRO A 2 17.88 8.89 65.72
C PRO A 2 18.89 9.75 64.94
N LEU A 3 19.69 9.13 64.08
CA LEU A 3 20.42 9.80 62.99
C LEU A 3 19.82 9.31 61.67
N ARG A 4 19.31 10.27 60.89
CA ARG A 4 18.58 10.09 59.64
C ARG A 4 19.50 9.70 58.47
N PRO A 5 19.02 8.93 57.48
CA PRO A 5 19.68 8.76 56.19
C PRO A 5 19.46 9.97 55.28
N LEU A 6 20.46 10.32 54.47
CA LEU A 6 20.39 11.36 53.44
C LEU A 6 19.72 10.79 52.17
N ASP A 7 18.48 11.20 51.96
CA ASP A 7 17.74 11.06 50.70
C ASP A 7 18.22 12.14 49.72
N ASN A 8 18.84 11.73 48.62
CA ASN A 8 19.11 12.59 47.47
C ASN A 8 18.03 12.34 46.41
N ALA A 9 16.89 12.98 46.59
CA ALA A 9 15.88 13.15 45.56
C ALA A 9 15.79 14.65 45.20
N LEU A 10 16.17 15.01 43.98
CA LEU A 10 15.87 16.31 43.36
C LEU A 10 14.78 16.12 42.29
N PRO A 11 13.99 17.16 42.00
CA PRO A 11 12.55 17.05 41.85
C PRO A 11 12.06 16.94 40.39
N SER A 12 10.87 16.35 40.29
CA SER A 12 10.02 16.29 39.09
C SER A 12 9.68 17.69 38.57
N ALA A 13 9.96 17.95 37.29
CA ALA A 13 9.49 19.14 36.60
C ALA A 13 8.03 18.95 36.16
N GLU A 14 7.15 19.80 36.69
CA GLU A 14 5.74 19.85 36.35
C GLU A 14 5.51 20.27 34.89
N GLN A 15 4.71 19.48 34.17
CA GLN A 15 4.17 19.83 32.85
C GLN A 15 3.04 20.87 32.98
N PRO A 16 3.01 21.94 32.17
CA PRO A 16 1.87 22.85 32.17
C PRO A 16 0.66 22.24 31.44
N LYS A 17 -0.46 22.15 32.16
CA LYS A 17 -1.80 21.79 31.68
C LYS A 17 -2.31 22.81 30.66
N LYS A 18 -2.63 22.38 29.43
CA LYS A 18 -3.41 23.18 28.46
C LYS A 18 -4.90 23.02 28.74
N VAL A 19 -5.55 24.14 29.02
CA VAL A 19 -7.00 24.30 29.20
C VAL A 19 -7.70 24.26 27.84
N ALA A 20 -8.81 23.51 27.77
CA ALA A 20 -9.69 23.43 26.61
C ALA A 20 -10.45 24.75 26.39
N LYS A 21 -10.50 25.23 25.14
CA LYS A 21 -11.39 26.33 24.74
C LYS A 21 -12.33 25.86 23.62
N VAL A 22 -13.61 26.05 23.91
CA VAL A 22 -14.81 25.65 23.18
C VAL A 22 -14.83 26.20 21.76
N ALA A 23 -15.30 25.35 20.84
CA ALA A 23 -15.53 25.66 19.43
C ALA A 23 -16.74 26.60 19.24
N ALA A 24 -16.57 27.64 18.44
CA ALA A 24 -17.65 28.40 17.83
C ALA A 24 -17.33 28.60 16.34
N SER A 25 -18.25 28.17 15.47
CA SER A 25 -18.16 28.27 14.02
C SER A 25 -18.34 29.72 13.53
N PRO A 26 -17.64 30.15 12.47
CA PRO A 26 -18.08 31.31 11.70
C PRO A 26 -18.61 30.92 10.31
N SER A 27 -19.79 31.45 10.02
CA SER A 27 -20.53 31.40 8.76
C SER A 27 -19.87 32.20 7.63
N LEU A 28 -20.19 31.80 6.41
CA LEU A 28 -19.89 32.45 5.13
C LEU A 28 -20.48 33.87 5.06
N SER A 29 -19.69 34.92 5.29
CA SER A 29 -19.99 36.28 4.76
C SER A 29 -18.84 37.33 4.83
N ALA A 30 -17.66 37.04 5.39
CA ALA A 30 -16.63 38.06 5.64
C ALA A 30 -15.47 38.12 4.62
N LYS A 31 -15.70 37.86 3.33
CA LYS A 31 -14.65 37.94 2.27
C LYS A 31 -14.76 39.13 1.31
N LYS A 32 -15.54 40.18 1.62
CA LYS A 32 -15.74 41.31 0.69
C LYS A 32 -15.35 42.71 1.20
N ALA A 33 -14.58 42.83 2.28
CA ALA A 33 -14.25 44.14 2.87
C ALA A 33 -12.76 44.38 3.19
N ALA A 34 -11.83 43.68 2.52
CA ALA A 34 -10.39 43.88 2.71
C ALA A 34 -9.62 44.23 1.42
N ALA A 35 -10.34 44.63 0.36
CA ALA A 35 -9.76 44.96 -0.95
C ALA A 35 -9.78 46.47 -1.29
N ALA A 36 -10.08 47.37 -0.34
CA ALA A 36 -10.36 48.77 -0.65
C ALA A 36 -9.58 49.82 0.17
N LEU A 37 -8.46 49.46 0.81
CA LEU A 37 -7.62 50.42 1.55
C LEU A 37 -6.13 50.09 1.36
N ALA A 38 -5.63 50.25 0.13
CA ALA A 38 -4.19 50.21 -0.17
C ALA A 38 -3.83 51.16 -1.32
N ALA A 39 -4.38 52.37 -1.32
CA ALA A 39 -4.03 53.42 -2.26
C ALA A 39 -3.82 54.74 -1.52
N ALA A 40 -2.65 54.89 -0.88
CA ALA A 40 -1.94 56.17 -0.68
C ALA A 40 -0.76 56.00 0.31
N SER A 41 0.43 55.71 -0.20
CA SER A 41 1.68 56.34 0.27
C SER A 41 2.85 55.86 -0.58
N ARG A 42 3.45 56.80 -1.32
CA ARG A 42 4.74 56.63 -1.96
C ARG A 42 5.82 56.86 -0.90
N VAL A 43 6.50 55.80 -0.48
CA VAL A 43 7.86 55.89 0.09
C VAL A 43 8.66 54.72 -0.47
N ASN A 44 9.82 55.04 -1.02
CA ASN A 44 10.77 54.11 -1.62
C ASN A 44 11.38 53.26 -0.50
N ASP A 45 11.07 51.96 -0.46
CA ASP A 45 11.65 51.01 0.51
C ASP A 45 12.27 49.84 -0.26
N GLU A 46 13.58 49.93 -0.49
CA GLU A 46 14.39 49.00 -1.28
C GLU A 46 14.75 47.74 -0.46
N ASN A 47 13.80 47.22 0.32
CA ASN A 47 13.95 45.97 1.06
C ASN A 47 12.61 45.26 1.25
N THR A 48 11.86 45.08 0.16
CA THR A 48 10.75 44.12 0.15
C THR A 48 11.34 42.72 -0.06
N PRO A 49 11.18 41.75 0.86
CA PRO A 49 11.51 40.37 0.57
C PRO A 49 10.69 39.97 -0.66
N ASN A 50 11.35 39.46 -1.71
CA ASN A 50 10.65 38.87 -2.83
C ASN A 50 9.61 37.87 -2.27
N PRO A 51 8.35 37.89 -2.77
CA PRO A 51 7.39 36.87 -2.38
C PRO A 51 8.03 35.50 -2.62
N PRO A 52 7.85 34.54 -1.69
CA PRO A 52 8.37 33.19 -1.91
C PRO A 52 7.86 32.72 -3.28
N PRO A 53 8.73 32.09 -4.11
CA PRO A 53 8.28 31.56 -5.39
C PRO A 53 7.04 30.70 -5.15
N PRO A 54 6.02 30.79 -6.02
CA PRO A 54 4.78 30.05 -5.83
C PRO A 54 5.13 28.58 -5.60
N GLU A 55 4.59 28.00 -4.51
CA GLU A 55 4.71 26.57 -4.26
C GLU A 55 4.13 25.84 -5.48
N GLN A 56 5.02 25.31 -6.33
CA GLN A 56 4.62 24.51 -7.49
C GLN A 56 4.00 23.22 -6.97
N SER A 57 2.68 23.20 -6.92
CA SER A 57 1.89 22.04 -6.51
C SER A 57 1.68 21.11 -7.71
N VAL A 58 1.92 19.81 -7.49
CA VAL A 58 1.59 18.78 -8.47
C VAL A 58 0.13 18.41 -8.30
N GLU A 59 -0.63 18.48 -9.39
CA GLU A 59 -2.00 17.99 -9.45
C GLU A 59 -2.02 16.45 -9.51
N TYR A 60 -2.87 15.83 -8.68
CA TYR A 60 -3.03 14.38 -8.65
C TYR A 60 -4.37 14.01 -9.26
N VAL A 61 -4.36 13.67 -10.54
CA VAL A 61 -5.55 13.25 -11.29
C VAL A 61 -5.81 11.74 -11.05
N PRO A 62 -7.01 11.33 -10.61
CA PRO A 62 -7.41 9.92 -10.52
C PRO A 62 -7.29 9.21 -11.87
N SER A 63 -7.12 7.89 -11.85
CA SER A 63 -6.88 7.10 -13.07
C SER A 63 -8.07 7.10 -14.03
N GLU A 64 -9.28 7.13 -13.49
CA GLU A 64 -10.55 7.24 -14.20
C GLU A 64 -10.72 8.57 -14.95
N ASP A 65 -10.03 9.62 -14.52
CA ASP A 65 -10.11 10.97 -15.09
C ASP A 65 -8.97 11.27 -16.07
N LEU A 66 -8.01 10.35 -16.24
CA LEU A 66 -6.90 10.53 -17.16
C LEU A 66 -7.37 10.40 -18.62
N ALA A 67 -7.20 11.47 -19.40
CA ALA A 67 -7.44 11.45 -20.84
C ALA A 67 -6.28 10.80 -21.61
N ALA A 68 -6.58 10.21 -22.78
CA ALA A 68 -5.56 9.71 -23.70
C ALA A 68 -4.58 10.82 -24.15
N LEU A 69 -3.35 10.44 -24.50
CA LEU A 69 -2.39 11.34 -25.15
C LEU A 69 -2.80 11.63 -26.60
N MET A 70 -2.59 12.87 -27.04
CA MET A 70 -2.88 13.29 -28.42
C MET A 70 -1.90 12.67 -29.44
N ASP A 71 -0.62 12.55 -29.07
CA ASP A 71 0.44 12.00 -29.92
C ASP A 71 1.29 10.99 -29.11
N PRO A 72 0.77 9.77 -28.89
CA PRO A 72 1.44 8.75 -28.08
C PRO A 72 2.72 8.21 -28.75
N GLU A 73 2.80 8.23 -30.08
CA GLU A 73 3.95 7.75 -30.85
C GLU A 73 5.16 8.66 -30.67
N SER A 74 4.98 9.98 -30.71
CA SER A 74 6.07 10.90 -30.38
C SER A 74 6.45 10.82 -28.90
N LYS A 75 5.46 10.65 -28.01
CA LYS A 75 5.70 10.60 -26.56
C LYS A 75 6.51 9.37 -26.14
N ILE A 76 6.24 8.19 -26.70
CA ILE A 76 6.94 6.96 -26.30
C ILE A 76 8.46 7.03 -26.58
N VAL A 77 8.86 7.73 -27.64
CA VAL A 77 10.27 7.90 -28.04
C VAL A 77 11.09 8.62 -26.97
N VAL A 78 10.49 9.59 -26.27
CA VAL A 78 11.18 10.42 -25.26
C VAL A 78 10.88 10.02 -23.82
N LEU A 79 9.85 9.18 -23.60
CA LEU A 79 9.29 8.91 -22.27
C LEU A 79 10.33 8.43 -21.24
N LEU A 80 11.22 7.50 -21.63
CA LEU A 80 12.24 6.96 -20.70
C LEU A 80 13.27 8.02 -20.27
N ASP A 81 13.61 8.95 -21.16
CA ASP A 81 14.53 10.06 -20.85
C ASP A 81 13.84 11.06 -19.92
N GLU A 82 12.60 11.44 -20.23
CA GLU A 82 11.79 12.34 -19.40
C GLU A 82 11.57 11.77 -17.98
N LEU A 83 11.26 10.47 -17.87
CA LEU A 83 11.13 9.76 -16.59
C LEU A 83 12.45 9.74 -15.79
N SER A 84 13.59 9.81 -16.47
CA SER A 84 14.93 9.81 -15.86
C SER A 84 15.44 11.22 -15.53
N SER A 85 14.64 12.25 -15.78
CA SER A 85 14.97 13.65 -15.51
C SER A 85 15.39 13.88 -14.06
N LYS A 86 16.40 14.74 -13.87
CA LYS A 86 16.81 15.22 -12.54
C LYS A 86 15.85 16.27 -11.98
N ASP A 87 15.10 16.94 -12.87
CA ASP A 87 14.01 17.82 -12.49
C ASP A 87 12.80 16.98 -12.09
N TRP A 88 12.44 17.04 -10.81
CA TRP A 88 11.37 16.24 -10.24
C TRP A 88 9.99 16.64 -10.74
N ILE A 89 9.82 17.87 -11.22
CA ILE A 89 8.54 18.34 -11.79
C ILE A 89 8.33 17.65 -13.12
N ARG A 90 9.34 17.69 -13.99
CA ARG A 90 9.35 16.90 -15.24
C ARG A 90 9.19 15.41 -14.97
N GLY A 91 9.78 14.89 -13.90
CA GLY A 91 9.56 13.51 -13.47
C GLY A 91 8.10 13.22 -13.12
N CYS A 92 7.40 14.12 -12.44
CA CYS A 92 5.97 13.99 -12.18
C CYS A 92 5.13 14.05 -13.46
N GLU A 93 5.44 14.97 -14.37
CA GLU A 93 4.78 15.09 -15.69
C GLU A 93 4.95 13.82 -16.51
N ALA A 94 6.19 13.32 -16.62
CA ALA A 94 6.51 12.08 -17.32
C ALA A 94 5.84 10.86 -16.70
N LEU A 95 5.72 10.79 -15.37
CA LEU A 95 4.97 9.73 -14.70
C LEU A 95 3.46 9.82 -14.99
N ASN A 96 2.90 11.01 -15.13
CA ASN A 96 1.50 11.17 -15.56
C ASN A 96 1.32 10.76 -17.03
N ASP A 97 2.26 11.08 -17.91
CA ASP A 97 2.24 10.58 -19.29
C ASP A 97 2.38 9.05 -19.33
N LEU A 98 3.23 8.46 -18.50
CA LEU A 98 3.34 7.02 -18.33
C LEU A 98 2.02 6.38 -17.89
N ARG A 99 1.30 7.00 -16.95
CA ARG A 99 -0.05 6.56 -16.53
C ARG A 99 -1.03 6.56 -17.70
N ARG A 100 -1.06 7.66 -18.47
CA ARG A 100 -1.91 7.79 -19.67
C ARG A 100 -1.55 6.75 -20.73
N MET A 101 -0.25 6.49 -20.94
CA MET A 101 0.23 5.46 -21.85
C MET A 101 -0.19 4.07 -21.39
N ALA A 102 -0.07 3.76 -20.09
CA ALA A 102 -0.47 2.47 -19.55
C ALA A 102 -1.96 2.19 -19.78
N LEU A 103 -2.82 3.16 -19.49
CA LEU A 103 -4.27 3.00 -19.55
C LEU A 103 -4.85 3.05 -20.97
N HIS A 104 -4.30 3.90 -21.85
CA HIS A 104 -4.90 4.19 -23.16
C HIS A 104 -4.08 3.71 -24.35
N HIS A 105 -2.78 3.44 -24.16
CA HIS A 105 -1.82 3.15 -25.23
C HIS A 105 -0.86 2.01 -24.85
N SER A 106 -1.40 0.98 -24.19
CA SER A 106 -0.62 -0.06 -23.51
C SER A 106 0.33 -0.83 -24.43
N SER A 107 -0.04 -1.04 -25.69
CA SER A 107 0.77 -1.72 -26.70
C SER A 107 2.10 -1.01 -26.98
N LEU A 108 2.11 0.32 -27.00
CA LEU A 108 3.31 1.13 -27.23
C LEU A 108 4.27 1.08 -26.04
N LEU A 109 3.74 0.89 -24.82
CA LEU A 109 4.55 0.85 -23.61
C LEU A 109 5.22 -0.53 -23.38
N LEU A 110 4.64 -1.60 -23.95
CA LEU A 110 5.09 -2.97 -23.76
C LEU A 110 6.60 -3.18 -24.02
N PRO A 111 7.21 -2.66 -25.11
CA PRO A 111 8.64 -2.86 -25.39
C PRO A 111 9.57 -2.26 -24.33
N ILE A 112 9.10 -1.31 -23.53
CA ILE A 112 9.90 -0.63 -22.50
C ILE A 112 9.41 -0.89 -21.08
N LEU A 113 8.48 -1.84 -20.87
CA LEU A 113 7.82 -2.08 -19.58
C LEU A 113 8.80 -2.36 -18.44
N GLY A 114 9.84 -3.18 -18.67
CA GLY A 114 10.85 -3.48 -17.65
C GLY A 114 11.65 -2.24 -17.23
N ASN A 115 12.06 -1.43 -18.21
CA ASN A 115 12.74 -0.15 -17.97
C ASN A 115 11.83 0.83 -17.22
N ALA A 116 10.57 0.97 -17.65
CA ALA A 116 9.58 1.81 -16.99
C ALA A 116 9.38 1.40 -15.52
N THR A 117 9.25 0.09 -15.24
CA THR A 117 9.12 -0.48 -13.88
C THR A 117 10.33 -0.13 -13.01
N THR A 118 11.54 -0.22 -13.57
CA THR A 118 12.78 0.15 -12.88
C THR A 118 12.82 1.65 -12.55
N VAL A 119 12.45 2.51 -13.51
CA VAL A 119 12.45 3.96 -13.30
C VAL A 119 11.36 4.40 -12.31
N ILE A 120 10.16 3.81 -12.36
CA ILE A 120 9.12 3.99 -11.33
C ILE A 120 9.68 3.66 -9.94
N THR A 121 10.33 2.50 -9.80
CA THR A 121 10.90 2.07 -8.52
C THR A 121 11.93 3.07 -7.99
N LYS A 122 12.77 3.64 -8.88
CA LYS A 122 13.73 4.70 -8.53
C LYS A 122 13.03 5.99 -8.13
N ALA A 123 12.02 6.44 -8.88
CA ALA A 123 11.24 7.64 -8.56
C ALA A 123 10.52 7.50 -7.21
N MET A 124 10.03 6.31 -6.88
CA MET A 124 9.39 6.01 -5.60
C MET A 124 10.35 6.20 -4.41
N LYS A 125 11.65 5.98 -4.58
CA LYS A 125 12.67 6.21 -3.54
C LYS A 125 12.97 7.69 -3.29
N SER A 126 12.45 8.61 -4.10
CA SER A 126 12.66 10.04 -3.95
C SER A 126 12.21 10.58 -2.58
N PRO A 127 12.95 11.53 -1.97
CA PRO A 127 12.52 12.21 -0.75
C PRO A 127 11.37 13.19 -1.01
N ARG A 128 11.13 13.56 -2.27
CA ARG A 128 10.04 14.47 -2.66
C ARG A 128 8.73 13.71 -2.69
N SER A 129 7.81 14.05 -1.78
CA SER A 129 6.52 13.34 -1.68
C SER A 129 5.70 13.40 -2.96
N ALA A 130 5.79 14.48 -3.73
CA ALA A 130 5.05 14.58 -4.98
C ALA A 130 5.51 13.50 -5.98
N LEU A 131 6.80 13.46 -6.28
CA LEU A 131 7.37 12.44 -7.17
C LEU A 131 7.13 11.01 -6.65
N CYS A 132 7.31 10.80 -5.34
CA CYS A 132 7.04 9.52 -4.70
C CYS A 132 5.57 9.10 -4.88
N LYS A 133 4.62 9.99 -4.58
CA LYS A 133 3.18 9.70 -4.72
C LYS A 133 2.79 9.46 -6.18
N THR A 134 3.24 10.30 -7.11
CA THR A 134 2.94 10.12 -8.54
C THR A 134 3.48 8.78 -9.06
N SER A 135 4.66 8.34 -8.59
CA SER A 135 5.21 7.03 -8.96
C SER A 135 4.40 5.85 -8.40
N ILE A 136 3.78 6.02 -7.22
CA ILE A 136 2.87 5.02 -6.64
C ILE A 136 1.59 4.93 -7.47
N MET A 137 1.01 6.08 -7.85
CA MET A 137 -0.16 6.12 -8.74
C MET A 137 0.16 5.48 -10.11
N ALA A 138 1.35 5.76 -10.66
CA ALA A 138 1.83 5.10 -11.87
C ALA A 138 1.97 3.58 -11.71
N SER A 139 2.41 3.10 -10.55
CA SER A 139 2.49 1.67 -10.26
C SER A 139 1.11 1.01 -10.31
N ALA A 140 0.08 1.66 -9.76
CA ALA A 140 -1.29 1.14 -9.77
C ALA A 140 -1.84 0.98 -11.21
N ASP A 141 -1.59 1.95 -12.08
CA ASP A 141 -2.02 1.92 -13.49
C ASP A 141 -1.26 0.86 -14.30
N ILE A 142 0.03 0.70 -13.99
CA ILE A 142 0.88 -0.36 -14.56
C ILE A 142 0.40 -1.74 -14.14
N PHE A 143 0.03 -1.96 -12.87
CA PHE A 143 -0.54 -3.24 -12.43
C PHE A 143 -1.86 -3.56 -13.15
N GLN A 144 -2.73 -2.56 -13.28
CA GLN A 144 -4.00 -2.72 -13.98
C GLN A 144 -3.82 -3.12 -15.45
N SER A 145 -2.81 -2.56 -16.12
CA SER A 145 -2.63 -2.71 -17.56
C SER A 145 -1.73 -3.89 -17.95
N PHE A 146 -0.75 -4.23 -17.10
CA PHE A 146 0.31 -5.20 -17.42
C PHE A 146 0.48 -6.30 -16.37
N GLY A 147 -0.45 -6.46 -15.42
CA GLY A 147 -0.29 -7.35 -14.27
C GLY A 147 0.18 -8.76 -14.60
N ALA A 148 -0.43 -9.42 -15.59
CA ALA A 148 -0.03 -10.77 -16.01
C ALA A 148 1.40 -10.80 -16.61
N LEU A 149 1.74 -9.80 -17.42
CA LEU A 149 3.04 -9.71 -18.09
C LEU A 149 4.17 -9.44 -17.10
N LEU A 150 3.94 -8.54 -16.13
CA LEU A 150 4.90 -8.23 -15.07
C LEU A 150 5.26 -9.46 -14.23
N LEU A 151 4.29 -10.32 -13.94
CA LEU A 151 4.52 -11.53 -13.16
C LEU A 151 5.15 -12.67 -13.97
N SER A 152 4.98 -12.66 -15.29
CA SER A 152 5.59 -13.63 -16.19
C SER A 152 7.05 -13.31 -16.53
N SER A 153 7.47 -12.05 -16.39
CA SER A 153 8.86 -11.64 -16.61
C SER A 153 9.76 -12.20 -15.50
N THR A 154 10.69 -13.08 -15.88
CA THR A 154 11.62 -13.73 -14.94
C THR A 154 13.03 -13.15 -15.00
N GLU A 155 13.35 -12.30 -15.98
CA GLU A 155 14.74 -11.97 -16.32
C GLU A 155 15.32 -10.78 -15.53
N ASP A 156 14.50 -9.89 -14.96
CA ASP A 156 15.00 -8.61 -14.42
C ASP A 156 14.67 -8.33 -12.94
N ASN A 157 13.94 -9.23 -12.26
CA ASN A 157 13.50 -9.04 -10.87
C ASN A 157 12.83 -7.67 -10.59
N ALA A 158 12.42 -6.95 -11.65
CA ALA A 158 12.03 -5.55 -11.57
C ALA A 158 10.72 -5.41 -10.78
N PHE A 159 9.80 -6.36 -10.99
CA PHE A 159 8.56 -6.43 -10.22
C PHE A 159 8.82 -6.65 -8.72
N ASP A 160 9.74 -7.53 -8.33
CA ASP A 160 9.98 -7.83 -6.91
C ASP A 160 10.60 -6.62 -6.20
N GLN A 161 11.46 -5.86 -6.90
CA GLN A 161 11.98 -4.59 -6.40
C GLN A 161 10.87 -3.53 -6.26
N LEU A 162 9.98 -3.42 -7.25
CA LEU A 162 8.84 -2.51 -7.18
C LEU A 162 7.89 -2.88 -6.04
N LEU A 163 7.55 -4.16 -5.90
CA LEU A 163 6.69 -4.69 -4.84
C LEU A 163 7.28 -4.39 -3.45
N LEU A 164 8.56 -4.73 -3.23
CA LEU A 164 9.23 -4.43 -1.97
C LEU A 164 9.24 -2.93 -1.70
N GLN A 165 9.53 -2.11 -2.72
CA GLN A 165 9.57 -0.67 -2.56
C GLN A 165 8.19 -0.09 -2.22
N LEU A 166 7.13 -0.60 -2.81
CA LEU A 166 5.76 -0.20 -2.52
C LEU A 166 5.34 -0.60 -1.10
N LEU A 167 5.67 -1.82 -0.66
CA LEU A 167 5.45 -2.26 0.72
C LEU A 167 6.19 -1.40 1.74
N LEU A 168 7.43 -1.00 1.45
CA LEU A 168 8.19 -0.06 2.27
C LEU A 168 7.48 1.31 2.36
N LYS A 169 6.88 1.79 1.27
CA LYS A 169 6.12 3.05 1.28
C LYS A 169 4.80 2.94 2.01
N ALA A 170 4.12 1.80 1.98
CA ALA A 170 2.93 1.53 2.79
C ALA A 170 3.26 1.38 4.29
N SER A 171 4.53 1.14 4.64
CA SER A 171 4.99 0.87 6.01
C SER A 171 5.52 2.10 6.77
N GLN A 172 5.44 3.30 6.19
CA GLN A 172 5.96 4.53 6.79
C GLN A 172 4.85 5.34 7.49
N ASP A 173 5.22 6.31 8.32
CA ASP A 173 4.29 7.12 9.12
C ASP A 173 3.71 8.35 8.37
N LYS A 174 4.20 8.64 7.15
CA LYS A 174 3.73 9.76 6.31
C LYS A 174 2.43 9.40 5.58
N LYS A 175 1.28 9.71 6.19
CA LYS A 175 -0.08 9.45 5.69
C LYS A 175 -0.26 9.66 4.20
N PHE A 176 0.10 10.84 3.69
CA PHE A 176 -0.05 11.20 2.28
C PHE A 176 0.56 10.20 1.29
N VAL A 177 1.66 9.53 1.67
CA VAL A 177 2.36 8.56 0.82
C VAL A 177 1.92 7.13 1.18
N CYS A 178 1.78 6.80 2.47
CA CYS A 178 1.41 5.44 2.85
C CYS A 178 -0.01 5.08 2.43
N GLU A 179 -0.98 6.00 2.54
CA GLU A 179 -2.36 5.76 2.09
C GLU A 179 -2.42 5.49 0.58
N GLU A 180 -1.64 6.23 -0.22
CA GLU A 180 -1.57 5.98 -1.66
C GLU A 180 -0.89 4.64 -1.98
N ALA A 181 0.15 4.27 -1.24
CA ALA A 181 0.82 2.98 -1.40
C ALA A 181 -0.11 1.82 -1.05
N GLU A 182 -0.93 1.96 -0.01
CA GLU A 182 -1.94 0.96 0.37
C GLU A 182 -3.02 0.80 -0.70
N LYS A 183 -3.50 1.90 -1.29
CA LYS A 183 -4.42 1.84 -2.44
C LYS A 183 -3.81 1.13 -3.64
N ALA A 184 -2.53 1.38 -3.94
CA ALA A 184 -1.84 0.71 -5.04
C ALA A 184 -1.66 -0.80 -4.76
N LEU A 185 -1.33 -1.20 -3.52
CA LEU A 185 -1.26 -2.61 -3.13
C LEU A 185 -2.62 -3.31 -3.21
N GLU A 186 -3.69 -2.62 -2.83
CA GLU A 186 -5.05 -3.12 -2.99
C GLU A 186 -5.41 -3.29 -4.47
N LYS A 187 -5.15 -2.28 -5.30
CA LYS A 187 -5.37 -2.36 -6.74
C LYS A 187 -4.59 -3.53 -7.34
N MET A 188 -3.32 -3.70 -6.96
CA MET A 188 -2.47 -4.83 -7.35
C MET A 188 -3.13 -6.18 -7.04
N ALA A 189 -3.53 -6.38 -5.78
CA ALA A 189 -4.20 -7.61 -5.36
C ALA A 189 -5.52 -7.86 -6.11
N MET A 190 -6.25 -6.79 -6.46
CA MET A 190 -7.54 -6.87 -7.15
C MET A 190 -7.41 -7.15 -8.65
N CYS A 191 -6.43 -6.59 -9.35
CA CYS A 191 -6.35 -6.69 -10.81
C CYS A 191 -5.39 -7.77 -11.34
N MET A 192 -4.40 -8.20 -10.54
CA MET A 192 -3.39 -9.15 -11.03
C MET A 192 -3.84 -10.62 -10.89
N PRO A 193 -3.28 -11.53 -11.71
CA PRO A 193 -3.53 -12.96 -11.58
C PRO A 193 -3.10 -13.48 -10.19
N PRO A 194 -4.00 -14.16 -9.46
CA PRO A 194 -3.83 -14.45 -8.04
C PRO A 194 -2.63 -15.35 -7.74
N LEU A 195 -2.52 -16.49 -8.45
CA LEU A 195 -1.50 -17.49 -8.19
C LEU A 195 -0.05 -16.98 -8.32
N PRO A 196 0.36 -16.37 -9.44
CA PRO A 196 1.72 -15.86 -9.55
C PRO A 196 1.98 -14.69 -8.60
N LEU A 197 0.96 -13.87 -8.28
CA LEU A 197 1.11 -12.80 -7.30
C LEU A 197 1.38 -13.36 -5.89
N LEU A 198 0.70 -14.43 -5.49
CA LEU A 198 0.98 -15.09 -4.21
C LEU A 198 2.41 -15.58 -4.10
N LYS A 199 2.94 -16.20 -5.17
CA LYS A 199 4.33 -16.66 -5.21
C LYS A 199 5.30 -15.52 -4.95
N LYS A 200 5.02 -14.32 -5.47
CA LYS A 200 5.81 -13.11 -5.19
C LYS A 200 5.65 -12.60 -3.75
N LEU A 201 4.43 -12.56 -3.23
CA LEU A 201 4.14 -12.09 -1.87
C LEU A 201 4.67 -13.02 -0.76
N GLN A 202 4.91 -14.29 -1.05
CA GLN A 202 5.37 -15.28 -0.07
C GLN A 202 6.69 -14.90 0.62
N SER A 203 7.62 -14.27 -0.10
CA SER A 203 8.87 -13.78 0.50
C SER A 203 8.63 -12.57 1.41
N CYS A 204 7.64 -11.73 1.10
CA CYS A 204 7.36 -10.49 1.82
C CYS A 204 6.63 -10.72 3.15
N VAL A 205 5.79 -11.76 3.25
CA VAL A 205 5.11 -12.12 4.52
C VAL A 205 6.05 -12.69 5.57
N ASN A 206 7.29 -13.01 5.19
CA ASN A 206 8.37 -13.47 6.10
C ASN A 206 9.45 -12.42 6.33
N HIS A 207 9.22 -11.18 5.90
CA HIS A 207 10.23 -10.11 5.96
C HIS A 207 10.62 -9.73 7.40
N ALA A 208 11.87 -9.33 7.65
CA ALA A 208 12.31 -9.00 9.02
C ALA A 208 11.58 -7.79 9.63
N ASN A 209 11.25 -6.78 8.82
CA ASN A 209 10.48 -5.60 9.23
C ASN A 209 9.00 -5.96 9.42
N LEU A 210 8.50 -5.80 10.67
CA LEU A 210 7.13 -6.12 11.07
C LEU A 210 6.08 -5.38 10.22
N ARG A 211 6.28 -4.09 9.93
CA ARG A 211 5.31 -3.27 9.18
C ARG A 211 5.20 -3.73 7.73
N VAL A 212 6.32 -4.09 7.12
CA VAL A 212 6.36 -4.66 5.76
C VAL A 212 5.61 -5.99 5.73
N ARG A 213 5.86 -6.88 6.70
CA ARG A 213 5.11 -8.14 6.80
C ARG A 213 3.62 -7.92 6.92
N ALA A 214 3.19 -6.98 7.77
CA ALA A 214 1.76 -6.68 7.94
C ALA A 214 1.12 -6.20 6.64
N LYS A 215 1.77 -5.30 5.89
CA LYS A 215 1.25 -4.84 4.58
C LYS A 215 1.26 -5.95 3.52
N ALA A 216 2.26 -6.83 3.54
CA ALA A 216 2.30 -8.00 2.68
C ALA A 216 1.18 -9.00 3.02
N ALA A 217 0.92 -9.23 4.31
CA ALA A 217 -0.15 -10.11 4.79
C ALA A 217 -1.54 -9.61 4.35
N ILE A 218 -1.80 -8.31 4.46
CA ILE A 218 -3.04 -7.70 3.95
C ILE A 218 -3.16 -7.93 2.43
N SER A 219 -2.09 -7.65 1.68
CA SER A 219 -2.10 -7.84 0.21
C SER A 219 -2.33 -9.30 -0.17
N MET A 220 -1.72 -10.23 0.57
CA MET A 220 -1.91 -11.67 0.41
C MET A 220 -3.35 -12.10 0.73
N SER A 221 -3.92 -11.60 1.82
CA SER A 221 -5.32 -11.87 2.19
C SER A 221 -6.30 -11.41 1.10
N LYS A 222 -6.12 -10.20 0.57
CA LYS A 222 -6.92 -9.67 -0.54
C LYS A 222 -6.73 -10.45 -1.85
N CYS A 223 -5.55 -11.02 -2.06
CA CYS A 223 -5.30 -11.88 -3.21
C CYS A 223 -6.04 -13.22 -3.07
N ILE A 224 -5.95 -13.85 -1.89
CA ILE A 224 -6.58 -15.15 -1.58
C ILE A 224 -8.11 -15.06 -1.62
N SER A 225 -8.70 -13.95 -1.19
CA SER A 225 -10.17 -13.78 -1.22
C SER A 225 -10.79 -13.81 -2.62
N LYS A 226 -9.97 -13.77 -3.68
CA LYS A 226 -10.40 -13.88 -5.09
C LYS A 226 -10.22 -15.28 -5.67
N MET A 227 -9.65 -16.21 -4.91
CA MET A 227 -9.33 -17.55 -5.40
C MET A 227 -10.49 -18.49 -5.09
N ASP A 228 -10.70 -19.43 -6.00
CA ASP A 228 -11.46 -20.65 -5.70
C ASP A 228 -10.53 -21.72 -5.11
N ILE A 229 -11.13 -22.85 -4.73
CA ILE A 229 -10.39 -23.99 -4.19
C ILE A 229 -9.35 -24.56 -5.16
N GLU A 230 -9.58 -24.48 -6.48
CA GLU A 230 -8.67 -25.04 -7.48
C GLU A 230 -7.35 -24.26 -7.48
N VAL A 231 -7.42 -22.93 -7.52
CA VAL A 231 -6.25 -22.05 -7.46
C VAL A 231 -5.55 -22.14 -6.10
N MET A 232 -6.32 -22.23 -5.00
CA MET A 232 -5.73 -22.44 -3.66
C MET A 232 -5.01 -23.78 -3.55
N THR A 233 -5.55 -24.82 -4.17
CA THR A 233 -4.94 -26.16 -4.20
C THR A 233 -3.68 -26.16 -5.04
N GLU A 234 -3.68 -25.47 -6.19
CA GLU A 234 -2.49 -25.31 -7.03
C GLU A 234 -1.34 -24.60 -6.30
N PHE A 235 -1.65 -23.56 -5.51
CA PHE A 235 -0.65 -22.93 -4.64
C PHE A 235 -0.22 -23.85 -3.47
N GLY A 236 -1.16 -24.65 -2.97
CA GLY A 236 -1.00 -25.49 -1.80
C GLY A 236 -1.72 -24.89 -0.58
N ILE A 237 -2.95 -25.34 -0.35
CA ILE A 237 -3.78 -24.88 0.78
C ILE A 237 -3.11 -25.10 2.15
N ALA A 238 -2.36 -26.19 2.30
CA ALA A 238 -1.55 -26.45 3.50
C ALA A 238 -0.46 -25.38 3.72
N THR A 239 0.12 -24.85 2.64
CA THR A 239 1.12 -23.78 2.69
C THR A 239 0.46 -22.46 3.10
N LEU A 240 -0.71 -22.13 2.52
CA LEU A 240 -1.49 -20.94 2.91
C LEU A 240 -1.88 -21.00 4.39
N LEU A 241 -2.32 -22.16 4.86
CA LEU A 241 -2.66 -22.39 6.26
C LEU A 241 -1.45 -22.18 7.18
N ARG A 242 -0.27 -22.70 6.81
CA ARG A 242 0.98 -22.51 7.58
C ARG A 242 1.37 -21.04 7.69
N VAL A 243 1.33 -20.31 6.56
CA VAL A 243 1.61 -18.87 6.51
C VAL A 243 0.63 -18.10 7.41
N ALA A 244 -0.66 -18.39 7.32
CA ALA A 244 -1.65 -17.72 8.16
C ALA A 244 -1.45 -18.02 9.66
N ALA A 245 -1.15 -19.27 10.02
CA ALA A 245 -0.87 -19.66 11.39
C ALA A 245 0.37 -18.97 11.97
N GLU A 246 1.41 -18.76 11.17
CA GLU A 246 2.59 -17.97 11.57
C GLU A 246 2.21 -16.51 11.79
N LEU A 247 1.46 -15.90 10.86
CA LEU A 247 1.02 -14.51 10.94
C LEU A 247 0.05 -14.22 12.10
N LEU A 248 -0.73 -15.21 12.58
CA LEU A 248 -1.55 -15.06 13.78
C LEU A 248 -0.74 -14.72 15.03
N ASN A 249 0.53 -15.09 15.05
CA ASN A 249 1.46 -14.81 16.14
C ASN A 249 2.31 -13.56 15.87
N ASP A 250 2.05 -12.82 14.78
CA ASP A 250 2.79 -11.60 14.48
C ASP A 250 2.55 -10.54 15.58
N ARG A 251 3.52 -9.64 15.74
CA ARG A 251 3.48 -8.56 16.72
C ARG A 251 2.49 -7.47 16.33
N LEU A 252 2.25 -7.24 15.04
CA LEU A 252 1.34 -6.20 14.57
C LEU A 252 -0.11 -6.72 14.43
N PRO A 253 -1.12 -5.99 14.94
CA PRO A 253 -2.51 -6.40 14.82
C PRO A 253 -2.96 -6.56 13.37
N GLU A 254 -2.51 -5.71 12.46
CA GLU A 254 -2.89 -5.75 11.06
C GLU A 254 -2.49 -7.06 10.38
N ALA A 255 -1.31 -7.61 10.73
CA ALA A 255 -0.87 -8.91 10.25
C ALA A 255 -1.76 -10.05 10.80
N ARG A 256 -2.12 -9.99 12.09
CA ARG A 256 -3.00 -10.97 12.72
C ARG A 256 -4.41 -10.95 12.14
N GLU A 257 -4.95 -9.76 11.87
CA GLU A 257 -6.29 -9.63 11.26
C GLU A 257 -6.30 -10.13 9.81
N ALA A 258 -5.25 -9.85 9.04
CA ALA A 258 -5.09 -10.44 7.70
C ALA A 258 -5.00 -11.97 7.78
N ALA A 259 -4.30 -12.52 8.78
CA ALA A 259 -4.22 -13.96 8.99
C ALA A 259 -5.58 -14.60 9.30
N ARG A 260 -6.40 -13.97 10.15
CA ARG A 260 -7.78 -14.40 10.42
C ARG A 260 -8.61 -14.43 9.15
N ALA A 261 -8.53 -13.38 8.33
CA ALA A 261 -9.24 -13.31 7.05
C ALA A 261 -8.80 -14.41 6.07
N ILE A 262 -7.50 -14.73 6.01
CA ILE A 262 -7.00 -15.87 5.22
C ILE A 262 -7.63 -17.17 5.73
N ILE A 263 -7.55 -17.44 7.03
CA ILE A 263 -8.09 -18.67 7.64
C ILE A 263 -9.58 -18.86 7.37
N ILE A 264 -10.37 -17.79 7.52
CA ILE A 264 -11.81 -17.80 7.24
C ILE A 264 -12.05 -18.14 5.76
N THR A 265 -11.29 -17.54 4.85
CA THR A 265 -11.43 -17.81 3.41
C THR A 265 -11.08 -19.27 3.08
N LEU A 266 -9.95 -19.77 3.61
CA LEU A 266 -9.51 -21.15 3.40
C LEU A 266 -10.54 -22.16 3.92
N GLN A 267 -11.06 -21.93 5.13
CA GLN A 267 -12.07 -22.81 5.73
C GLN A 267 -13.38 -22.78 4.94
N GLY A 268 -13.80 -21.61 4.46
CA GLY A 268 -14.98 -21.45 3.62
C GLY A 268 -14.89 -22.26 2.32
N GLU A 269 -13.79 -22.13 1.58
CA GLU A 269 -13.57 -22.87 0.32
C GLU A 269 -13.38 -24.38 0.55
N PHE A 270 -12.68 -24.76 1.63
CA PHE A 270 -12.51 -26.16 2.03
C PHE A 270 -13.85 -26.82 2.37
N SER A 271 -14.72 -26.12 3.11
CA SER A 271 -16.03 -26.65 3.53
C SER A 271 -16.99 -26.79 2.35
N LYS A 272 -17.03 -25.80 1.44
CA LYS A 272 -17.83 -25.87 0.20
C LYS A 272 -17.48 -27.12 -0.62
N THR A 273 -16.18 -27.40 -0.74
CA THR A 273 -15.70 -28.57 -1.49
C THR A 273 -16.15 -29.87 -0.85
N ASN A 274 -15.98 -30.02 0.47
CA ASN A 274 -16.38 -31.25 1.17
C ASN A 274 -17.89 -31.49 1.19
N ASN A 275 -18.71 -30.43 1.28
CA ASN A 275 -20.17 -30.55 1.23
C ASN A 275 -20.68 -30.99 -0.16
N ASN A 276 -20.00 -30.61 -1.24
CA ASN A 276 -20.34 -31.09 -2.59
C ASN A 276 -20.01 -32.57 -2.81
N LEU A 277 -19.18 -33.17 -1.94
CA LEU A 277 -18.73 -34.57 -2.01
C LEU A 277 -19.52 -35.50 -1.07
N LYS A 278 -20.29 -34.98 -0.12
CA LYS A 278 -21.04 -35.78 0.87
C LYS A 278 -22.42 -35.17 1.12
N ASP A 279 -23.49 -35.92 0.80
CA ASP A 279 -24.90 -35.57 1.05
C ASP A 279 -25.27 -35.46 2.56
N ASP A 280 -24.31 -35.60 3.49
CA ASP A 280 -24.56 -35.66 4.93
C ASP A 280 -23.72 -34.66 5.75
N LYS A 281 -24.44 -33.64 6.25
CA LYS A 281 -24.24 -32.83 7.47
C LYS A 281 -22.97 -31.96 7.58
N GLU A 282 -23.24 -30.69 7.86
CA GLU A 282 -22.33 -29.59 8.26
C GLU A 282 -21.34 -29.95 9.40
N SER A 283 -21.72 -30.91 10.27
CA SER A 283 -20.84 -31.45 11.33
C SER A 283 -19.58 -32.14 10.77
N SER A 284 -19.68 -32.78 9.59
CA SER A 284 -18.57 -33.53 8.99
C SER A 284 -17.50 -32.63 8.37
N ALA A 285 -17.88 -31.46 7.85
CA ALA A 285 -16.95 -30.50 7.27
C ALA A 285 -16.11 -29.79 8.34
N SER A 286 -16.70 -29.51 9.50
CA SER A 286 -16.00 -28.92 10.65
C SER A 286 -14.93 -29.87 11.21
N GLU A 287 -15.25 -31.14 11.39
CA GLU A 287 -14.30 -32.18 11.81
C GLU A 287 -13.17 -32.34 10.78
N ALA A 288 -13.49 -32.41 9.49
CA ALA A 288 -12.50 -32.51 8.42
C ALA A 288 -11.53 -31.30 8.39
N TRP A 289 -12.03 -30.09 8.64
CA TRP A 289 -11.20 -28.89 8.75
C TRP A 289 -10.27 -28.95 9.96
N GLN A 290 -10.77 -29.41 11.11
CA GLN A 290 -9.95 -29.58 12.31
C GLN A 290 -8.84 -30.59 12.07
N ASP A 291 -9.17 -31.76 11.52
CA ASP A 291 -8.18 -32.79 11.17
C ASP A 291 -7.14 -32.24 10.19
N PHE A 292 -7.58 -31.52 9.16
CA PHE A 292 -6.69 -30.86 8.22
C PHE A 292 -5.73 -29.88 8.92
N CYS A 293 -6.21 -29.11 9.90
CA CYS A 293 -5.37 -28.22 10.70
C CYS A 293 -4.35 -29.00 11.55
N PHE A 294 -4.76 -30.05 12.25
CA PHE A 294 -3.86 -30.85 13.09
C PHE A 294 -2.79 -31.62 12.29
N VAL A 295 -3.11 -32.03 11.06
CA VAL A 295 -2.13 -32.67 10.16
C VAL A 295 -1.08 -31.69 9.66
N ASN A 296 -1.45 -30.43 9.43
CA ASN A 296 -0.59 -29.45 8.75
C ASN A 296 0.08 -28.42 9.66
N LEU A 297 -0.33 -28.35 10.94
CA LEU A 297 0.16 -27.37 11.92
C LEU A 297 0.57 -28.04 13.23
N PRO A 298 1.53 -27.44 13.97
CA PRO A 298 1.79 -27.84 15.36
C PRO A 298 0.53 -27.73 16.23
N PRO A 299 0.36 -28.56 17.28
CA PRO A 299 -0.90 -28.64 18.04
C PRO A 299 -1.42 -27.30 18.57
N ILE A 300 -0.54 -26.42 19.06
CA ILE A 300 -0.91 -25.10 19.59
C ILE A 300 -1.41 -24.16 18.48
N ALA A 301 -0.78 -24.22 17.31
CA ALA A 301 -1.17 -23.43 16.15
C ALA A 301 -2.51 -23.94 15.59
N ALA A 302 -2.69 -25.27 15.46
CA ALA A 302 -3.94 -25.88 15.05
C ALA A 302 -5.11 -25.46 15.95
N GLN A 303 -4.93 -25.49 17.27
CA GLN A 303 -5.93 -25.02 18.24
C GLN A 303 -6.25 -23.52 18.08
N SER A 304 -5.22 -22.69 17.85
CA SER A 304 -5.41 -21.25 17.62
C SER A 304 -6.22 -20.98 16.35
N VAL A 305 -5.94 -21.71 15.28
CA VAL A 305 -6.69 -21.63 14.02
C VAL A 305 -8.13 -22.11 14.21
N ALA A 306 -8.34 -23.24 14.88
CA ALA A 306 -9.67 -23.79 15.11
C ALA A 306 -10.59 -22.81 15.85
N LYS A 307 -10.05 -22.08 16.84
CA LYS A 307 -10.79 -21.07 17.61
C LYS A 307 -11.28 -19.88 16.78
N ILE A 308 -10.64 -19.56 15.65
CA ILE A 308 -11.05 -18.43 14.80
C ILE A 308 -12.38 -18.69 14.13
N ILE A 309 -12.65 -19.95 13.80
CA ILE A 309 -13.87 -20.37 13.10
C ILE A 309 -15.04 -20.56 14.08
N SER A 310 -14.75 -20.69 15.38
CA SER A 310 -15.77 -20.86 16.44
C SER A 310 -16.30 -19.55 17.04
N LEU A 311 -15.83 -18.39 16.53
CA LEU A 311 -16.21 -17.05 16.98
C LEU A 311 -17.17 -16.41 15.98
#